data_AF-A0A917PCZ1-F1
#
_entry.id   AF-A0A917PCZ1-F1
#
_cell.length_a   1.000
_cell.length_b   1.000
_cell.length_c   1.000
_cell.angle_alpha   90.00
_cell.angle_beta   90.00
_cell.angle_gamma   90.00
#
_symmetry.space_group_name_H-M   'P 1'
#
loop_
_entity.id
_entity.type
_entity.pdbx_description
1 polymer ?
#
loop_
_entity_poly.entity_id
_entity_poly.type
_entity_poly.pdbx_seq_one_letter_code
_entity_poly.pdbx_strand_id
1 'polypeptide(L)'
;MSSDFDALQRALKTTLSARQAEARACEALLNALYHAFRNANGPGLPVNNVSLEHTEDPDNRLRPPPLGGWHAAWYRLGLLELYIRVRRGDGTFTGQYGPHGTFTLHDIAEDALTALARHILRDLTAEQEGKPLTRTDIN
;
A
#
# COMPACT_ATOMS: atom_id res chain seq x y z
N MET A 1 -20.48 -5.10 -37.13
CA MET A 1 -19.41 -4.50 -36.30
C MET A 1 -20.00 -4.05 -34.95
N SER A 2 -20.50 -4.98 -34.11
CA SER A 2 -21.16 -4.63 -32.83
C SER A 2 -20.87 -5.63 -31.69
N SER A 3 -20.43 -6.86 -31.96
CA SER A 3 -20.33 -7.90 -30.92
C SER A 3 -19.21 -7.65 -29.91
N ASP A 4 -18.07 -7.11 -30.33
CA ASP A 4 -16.88 -7.00 -29.46
C ASP A 4 -17.04 -5.88 -28.43
N PHE A 5 -17.70 -4.80 -28.82
CA PHE A 5 -18.03 -3.70 -27.92
C PHE A 5 -19.05 -4.13 -26.85
N ASP A 6 -20.09 -4.87 -27.25
CA ASP A 6 -21.10 -5.41 -26.34
C ASP A 6 -20.54 -6.48 -25.40
N ALA A 7 -19.56 -7.27 -25.88
CA ALA A 7 -18.82 -8.21 -25.06
C ALA A 7 -17.95 -7.50 -24.02
N LEU A 8 -17.24 -6.45 -24.44
CA LEU A 8 -16.44 -5.61 -23.53
C LEU A 8 -17.31 -4.93 -22.48
N GLN A 9 -18.45 -4.34 -22.87
CA GLN A 9 -19.36 -3.70 -21.91
C GLN A 9 -19.92 -4.68 -20.87
N ARG A 10 -20.26 -5.91 -21.28
CA ARG A 10 -20.72 -6.95 -20.35
C ARG A 10 -19.62 -7.38 -19.39
N ALA A 11 -18.42 -7.65 -19.92
CA ALA A 11 -17.27 -8.00 -19.09
C ALA A 11 -16.91 -6.90 -18.08
N LEU A 12 -16.96 -5.63 -18.52
CA LEU A 12 -16.75 -4.48 -17.63
C LEU A 12 -17.79 -4.45 -16.52
N LYS A 13 -19.08 -4.53 -16.83
CA LYS A 13 -20.16 -4.50 -15.82
C LYS A 13 -20.03 -5.61 -14.77
N THR A 14 -19.71 -6.83 -15.19
CA THR A 14 -19.51 -7.97 -14.28
C THR A 14 -18.30 -7.77 -13.37
N THR A 15 -17.26 -7.11 -13.86
CA THR A 15 -15.99 -6.94 -13.12
C THR A 15 -16.00 -5.71 -12.20
N LEU A 16 -16.98 -4.80 -12.33
CA LEU A 16 -17.04 -3.55 -11.56
C LEU A 16 -17.12 -3.78 -10.04
N SER A 17 -17.95 -4.71 -9.58
CA SER A 17 -18.11 -4.98 -8.14
C SER A 17 -16.83 -5.55 -7.53
N ALA A 18 -16.17 -6.47 -8.23
CA ALA A 18 -14.90 -7.05 -7.82
C ALA A 18 -13.80 -5.97 -7.71
N ARG A 19 -13.72 -5.06 -8.70
CA ARG A 19 -12.76 -3.94 -8.68
C ARG A 19 -13.02 -2.99 -7.52
N GLN A 20 -14.28 -2.65 -7.26
CA GLN A 20 -14.63 -1.79 -6.13
C GLN A 20 -14.30 -2.45 -4.79
N ALA A 21 -14.55 -3.75 -4.65
CA ALA A 21 -14.21 -4.49 -3.44
C ALA A 21 -12.69 -4.56 -3.22
N GLU A 22 -11.91 -4.81 -4.27
CA GLU A 22 -10.45 -4.82 -4.22
C GLU A 22 -9.87 -3.45 -3.87
N ALA A 23 -10.34 -2.39 -4.53
CA ALA A 23 -9.92 -1.02 -4.27
C ALA A 23 -10.17 -0.63 -2.81
N ARG A 24 -11.37 -0.92 -2.28
CA ARG A 24 -11.69 -0.68 -0.87
C ARG A 24 -10.79 -1.47 0.07
N ALA A 25 -10.43 -2.70 -0.26
CA ALA A 25 -9.52 -3.50 0.56
C ALA A 25 -8.10 -2.92 0.58
N CYS A 26 -7.59 -2.48 -0.57
CA CYS A 26 -6.28 -1.86 -0.67
C CYS A 26 -6.24 -0.49 0.03
N GLU A 27 -7.28 0.33 -0.13
CA GLU A 27 -7.43 1.60 0.58
C GLU A 27 -7.54 1.38 2.09
N ALA A 28 -8.29 0.37 2.54
CA ALA A 28 -8.39 0.02 3.95
C ALA A 28 -7.02 -0.38 4.53
N LEU A 29 -6.21 -1.16 3.79
CA LEU A 29 -4.85 -1.48 4.20
C LEU A 29 -3.97 -0.23 4.32
N LEU A 30 -4.01 0.67 3.33
CA LEU A 30 -3.24 1.91 3.36
C LEU A 30 -3.64 2.80 4.55
N ASN A 31 -4.95 2.89 4.85
CA ASN A 31 -5.44 3.59 6.04
C ASN A 31 -5.01 2.89 7.35
N ALA A 32 -5.04 1.56 7.40
CA ALA A 32 -4.58 0.81 8.56
C ALA A 32 -3.07 1.01 8.80
N LEU A 33 -2.25 1.05 7.74
CA LEU A 33 -0.84 1.39 7.82
C LEU A 33 -0.62 2.83 8.31
N TYR A 34 -1.46 3.78 7.92
CA TYR A 34 -1.42 5.15 8.45
C TYR A 34 -1.59 5.17 9.97
N HIS A 35 -2.58 4.43 10.49
CA HIS A 35 -2.77 4.28 11.93
C HIS A 35 -1.59 3.57 12.60
N ALA A 36 -1.06 2.52 11.97
CA ALA A 36 0.12 1.83 12.47
C ALA A 36 1.34 2.76 12.55
N PHE A 37 1.62 3.60 11.55
CA PHE A 37 2.71 4.58 11.61
C PHE A 37 2.54 5.59 12.74
N ARG A 38 1.32 6.02 13.03
CA ARG A 38 1.05 6.92 14.17
C ARG A 38 1.34 6.27 15.51
N ASN A 39 1.18 4.95 15.59
CA ASN A 39 1.36 4.15 16.82
C ASN A 39 2.70 3.40 16.87
N ALA A 40 3.49 3.43 15.79
CA ALA A 40 4.71 2.65 15.64
C ALA A 40 5.80 3.10 16.60
N ASN A 41 5.85 4.37 16.96
CA ASN A 41 6.75 4.85 17.99
C ASN A 41 6.20 4.47 19.37
N GLY A 42 7.09 3.98 20.25
CA GLY A 42 6.76 3.59 21.62
C GLY A 42 6.08 4.72 22.42
N PRO A 43 5.57 4.40 23.63
CA PRO A 43 4.83 5.35 24.45
C PRO A 43 5.62 6.66 24.64
N GLY A 44 5.09 7.77 24.10
CA GLY A 44 5.59 9.12 24.33
C GLY A 44 6.17 9.90 23.14
N LEU A 45 6.31 9.31 21.94
CA LEU A 45 6.84 10.05 20.78
C LEU A 45 6.06 9.78 19.49
N PRO A 46 4.89 10.39 19.26
CA PRO A 46 4.24 10.28 17.96
C PRO A 46 5.19 10.85 16.89
N VAL A 47 5.23 10.23 15.71
CA VAL A 47 5.55 11.01 14.50
C VAL A 47 4.43 12.05 14.41
N ASN A 48 4.61 13.22 15.04
CA ASN A 48 3.51 14.12 15.38
C ASN A 48 2.71 14.58 14.16
N ASN A 49 3.33 14.52 12.97
CA ASN A 49 2.73 14.89 11.70
C ASN A 49 2.80 13.72 10.71
N VAL A 50 2.03 12.65 10.96
CA VAL A 50 1.69 11.69 9.90
C VAL A 50 0.49 12.22 9.12
N SER A 51 0.60 12.31 7.79
CA SER A 51 -0.54 12.49 6.89
C SER A 51 -0.53 11.45 5.78
N LEU A 52 -1.72 11.11 5.28
CA LEU A 52 -1.94 10.16 4.19
C LEU A 52 -2.62 10.89 3.03
N GLU A 53 -2.09 10.73 1.83
CA GLU A 53 -2.71 11.19 0.59
C GLU A 53 -2.79 10.03 -0.40
N HIS A 54 -4.00 9.57 -0.70
CA HIS A 54 -4.20 8.57 -1.75
C HIS A 54 -3.85 9.16 -3.11
N THR A 55 -3.13 8.39 -3.91
CA THR A 55 -2.72 8.79 -5.24
C THR A 55 -2.80 7.61 -6.21
N GLU A 56 -2.76 7.90 -7.49
CA GLU A 56 -2.70 6.87 -8.51
C GLU A 56 -1.28 6.34 -8.64
N ASP A 57 -1.15 5.05 -8.93
CA ASP A 57 0.15 4.49 -9.24
C ASP A 57 0.63 5.01 -10.62
N PRO A 58 1.85 5.58 -10.73
CA PRO A 58 2.34 6.15 -11.99
C PRO A 58 2.59 5.10 -13.07
N ASP A 59 2.76 3.82 -12.71
CA ASP A 59 2.91 2.71 -13.64
C ASP A 59 1.56 2.15 -14.13
N ASN A 60 0.43 2.52 -13.49
CA ASN A 60 -0.89 2.11 -13.94
C ASN A 60 -1.29 2.83 -15.23
N ARG A 61 -1.31 2.08 -16.34
CA ARG A 61 -1.68 2.59 -17.67
C ARG A 61 -3.17 2.52 -18.02
N LEU A 62 -3.98 1.95 -17.14
CA LEU A 62 -5.41 1.75 -17.34
C LEU A 62 -6.22 2.42 -16.23
N ARG A 63 -7.31 3.11 -16.61
CA ARG A 63 -8.24 3.73 -15.68
C ARG A 63 -9.67 3.25 -15.98
N PRO A 64 -10.37 2.67 -14.99
CA PRO A 64 -9.88 2.28 -13.66
C PRO A 64 -8.81 1.17 -13.72
N PRO A 65 -8.02 0.96 -12.66
CA PRO A 65 -7.05 -0.13 -12.59
C PRO A 65 -7.73 -1.50 -12.86
N PRO A 66 -7.02 -2.45 -13.51
CA PRO A 66 -7.48 -3.83 -13.60
C PRO A 66 -7.49 -4.49 -12.21
N LEU A 67 -8.15 -5.65 -12.09
CA LEU A 67 -8.02 -6.49 -10.88
C LEU A 67 -6.55 -6.89 -10.68
N GLY A 68 -6.12 -6.93 -9.42
CA GLY A 68 -4.73 -7.07 -9.02
C GLY A 68 -3.87 -5.83 -9.29
N GLY A 69 -4.50 -4.69 -9.57
CA GLY A 69 -3.83 -3.43 -9.86
C GLY A 69 -3.16 -2.83 -8.61
N TRP A 70 -2.21 -1.92 -8.84
CA TRP A 70 -1.58 -1.19 -7.74
C TRP A 70 -2.45 -0.03 -7.27
N HIS A 71 -2.55 0.12 -5.96
CA HIS A 71 -3.16 1.24 -5.26
C HIS A 71 -2.09 1.93 -4.43
N ALA A 72 -2.03 3.25 -4.45
CA ALA A 72 -0.92 3.96 -3.87
C ALA A 72 -1.35 5.10 -2.95
N ALA A 73 -0.44 5.47 -2.06
CA ALA A 73 -0.55 6.67 -1.26
C ALA A 73 0.82 7.22 -0.89
N TRP A 74 0.87 8.54 -0.70
CA TRP A 74 1.96 9.22 -0.06
C TRP A 74 1.70 9.31 1.45
N TYR A 75 2.72 8.95 2.21
CA TYR A 75 2.78 9.10 3.66
C TYR A 75 3.79 10.19 3.97
N ARG A 76 3.34 11.28 4.57
CA ARG A 76 4.25 12.28 5.12
C ARG A 76 4.55 11.89 6.56
N LEU A 77 5.82 11.69 6.89
CA LEU A 77 6.33 11.24 8.18
C LEU A 77 7.22 12.34 8.77
N GLY A 78 6.62 13.46 9.16
CA GLY A 78 7.38 14.66 9.56
C GLY A 78 8.01 15.37 8.36
N LEU A 79 9.34 15.26 8.20
CA LEU A 79 10.11 15.88 7.12
C LEU A 79 10.36 14.94 5.92
N LEU A 80 10.00 13.67 6.05
CA LEU A 80 10.16 12.66 5.01
C LEU A 80 8.81 12.35 4.36
N GLU A 81 8.81 12.15 3.05
CA GLU A 81 7.67 11.62 2.32
C GLU A 81 8.00 10.22 1.81
N LEU A 82 7.10 9.28 2.07
CA LEU A 82 7.21 7.89 1.70
C LEU A 82 6.07 7.53 0.75
N TYR A 83 6.42 7.11 -0.46
CA TYR A 83 5.48 6.48 -1.36
C TYR A 83 5.31 5.02 -0.99
N ILE A 84 4.05 4.58 -0.82
CA ILE A 84 3.71 3.17 -0.67
C ILE A 84 2.67 2.81 -1.71
N ARG A 85 2.89 1.68 -2.38
CA ARG A 85 1.87 1.04 -3.22
C ARG A 85 1.59 -0.37 -2.75
N VAL A 86 0.33 -0.78 -2.85
CA VAL A 86 -0.16 -2.10 -2.48
C VAL A 86 -1.02 -2.67 -3.58
N ARG A 87 -1.03 -4.00 -3.71
CA ARG A 87 -1.98 -4.74 -4.53
C ARG A 87 -2.46 -5.95 -3.76
N ARG A 88 -3.62 -6.47 -4.14
CA ARG A 88 -4.17 -7.70 -3.58
C ARG A 88 -4.18 -8.79 -4.66
N GLY A 89 -3.67 -9.97 -4.32
CA GLY A 89 -3.69 -11.15 -5.18
C GLY A 89 -3.81 -12.42 -4.33
N ASP A 90 -4.66 -13.36 -4.74
CA ASP A 90 -4.84 -14.66 -4.07
C ASP A 90 -5.05 -14.55 -2.54
N GLY A 91 -5.82 -13.56 -2.11
CA GLY A 91 -6.12 -13.31 -0.69
C GLY A 91 -5.01 -12.63 0.11
N THR A 92 -3.84 -12.41 -0.49
CA THR A 92 -2.66 -11.80 0.11
C THR A 92 -2.46 -10.36 -0.37
N PHE A 93 -1.92 -9.51 0.49
CA PHE A 93 -1.45 -8.17 0.10
C PHE A 93 0.05 -8.18 -0.17
N THR A 94 0.46 -7.57 -1.28
CA THR A 94 1.86 -7.28 -1.56
C THR A 94 2.02 -5.78 -1.65
N GLY A 95 3.05 -5.24 -1.01
CA GLY A 95 3.34 -3.81 -1.04
C GLY A 95 4.79 -3.50 -1.35
N GLN A 96 5.01 -2.26 -1.80
CA GLN A 96 6.33 -1.68 -2.01
C GLN A 96 6.38 -0.31 -1.34
N TYR A 97 7.52 0.03 -0.76
CA TYR A 97 7.74 1.32 -0.11
C TYR A 97 9.15 1.83 -0.40
N GLY A 98 9.26 3.14 -0.65
CA GLY A 98 10.54 3.75 -1.01
C GLY A 98 11.17 3.11 -2.26
N PRO A 99 12.50 3.17 -2.42
CA PRO A 99 13.17 2.69 -3.63
C PRO A 99 13.33 1.16 -3.70
N HIS A 100 13.42 0.48 -2.55
CA HIS A 100 13.78 -0.95 -2.51
C HIS A 100 12.95 -1.79 -1.53
N GLY A 101 12.08 -1.17 -0.72
CA GLY A 101 11.29 -1.86 0.28
C GLY A 101 10.15 -2.64 -0.35
N THR A 102 9.97 -3.89 0.08
CA THR A 102 8.85 -4.74 -0.32
C THR A 102 8.32 -5.50 0.89
N PHE A 103 7.01 -5.72 0.95
CA PHE A 103 6.40 -6.56 1.98
C PHE A 103 5.28 -7.43 1.43
N THR A 104 4.97 -8.49 2.15
CA THR A 104 3.81 -9.35 1.92
C THR A 104 3.05 -9.48 3.24
N LEU A 105 1.72 -9.44 3.21
CA LEU A 105 0.87 -9.60 4.37
C LEU A 105 -0.26 -10.59 4.06
N HIS A 106 -0.36 -11.63 4.87
CA HIS A 106 -1.47 -12.59 4.81
C HIS A 106 -2.65 -12.17 5.69
N ASP A 107 -2.40 -11.38 6.73
CA ASP A 107 -3.41 -10.81 7.63
C ASP A 107 -3.10 -9.33 7.90
N ILE A 108 -4.13 -8.56 8.20
CA ILE A 108 -4.10 -7.13 8.53
C ILE A 108 -4.30 -6.88 10.03
N ALA A 109 -3.91 -7.84 10.87
CA ALA A 109 -3.92 -7.71 12.32
C ALA A 109 -3.08 -6.51 12.78
N GLU A 110 -3.54 -5.82 13.82
CA GLU A 110 -2.93 -4.58 14.31
C GLU A 110 -1.45 -4.75 14.69
N ASP A 111 -1.10 -5.87 15.33
CA ASP A 111 0.28 -6.18 15.72
C ASP A 111 1.20 -6.36 14.51
N ALA A 112 0.71 -7.05 13.46
CA ALA A 112 1.46 -7.26 12.22
C ALA A 112 1.69 -5.93 11.49
N LEU A 113 0.66 -5.09 11.41
CA LEU A 113 0.78 -3.76 10.81
C LEU A 113 1.71 -2.84 11.61
N THR A 114 1.66 -2.91 12.93
CA THR A 114 2.56 -2.15 13.82
C THR A 114 4.01 -2.61 13.66
N ALA A 115 4.24 -3.92 13.57
CA ALA A 115 5.57 -4.48 13.31
C ALA A 115 6.11 -4.04 11.94
N LEU A 116 5.28 -4.09 10.89
CA LEU A 116 5.62 -3.62 9.55
C LEU A 116 5.94 -2.12 9.55
N ALA A 117 5.11 -1.28 10.17
CA ALA A 117 5.34 0.16 10.26
C ALA A 117 6.68 0.47 10.95
N ARG A 118 6.98 -0.21 12.07
CA ARG A 118 8.28 -0.08 12.76
C ARG A 118 9.45 -0.54 11.89
N HIS A 119 9.27 -1.60 11.12
CA HIS A 119 10.31 -2.07 10.19
C HIS A 119 10.59 -1.02 9.11
N ILE A 120 9.55 -0.52 8.44
CA ILE A 120 9.67 0.54 7.42
C ILE A 120 10.38 1.77 8.00
N LEU A 121 10.00 2.23 9.20
CA LEU A 121 10.66 3.38 9.83
C LEU A 121 12.15 3.13 10.11
N ARG A 122 12.52 1.92 10.54
CA ARG A 122 13.94 1.55 10.73
C ARG A 122 14.70 1.55 9.40
N ASP A 123 14.12 0.99 8.34
CA ASP A 123 14.74 0.98 7.02
C ASP A 123 14.97 2.40 6.50
N LEU A 124 13.96 3.26 6.59
CA LEU A 124 14.08 4.66 6.19
C LEU A 124 15.15 5.40 7.01
N THR A 125 15.23 5.13 8.31
CA THR A 125 16.27 5.73 9.17
C THR A 125 17.65 5.26 8.73
N ALA A 126 17.83 3.97 8.45
CA ALA A 126 19.09 3.42 7.95
C ALA A 126 19.48 4.04 6.60
N GLU A 127 18.52 4.23 5.69
CA GLU A 127 18.74 4.86 4.39
C GLU A 127 19.19 6.32 4.52
N GLN A 128 18.53 7.11 5.38
CA GLN A 128 18.94 8.50 5.65
C GLN A 128 20.33 8.58 6.31
N GLU A 129 20.73 7.57 7.06
CA GLU A 129 22.06 7.43 7.64
C GLU A 129 23.11 6.84 6.66
N GLY A 130 22.72 6.47 5.45
CA GLY A 130 23.60 5.89 4.42
C GLY A 130 24.02 4.43 4.69
N LYS A 131 23.25 3.69 5.50
CA LYS A 131 23.50 2.27 5.83
C LYS A 131 22.81 1.34 4.82
N PRO A 132 23.39 0.16 4.50
CA PRO A 132 22.78 -0.79 3.58
C PRO A 132 21.48 -1.38 4.16
N LEU A 133 20.42 -1.41 3.36
CA LEU A 133 19.12 -1.98 3.72
C LEU A 133 19.18 -3.52 3.76
N THR A 134 18.75 -4.13 4.87
CA THR A 134 18.57 -5.58 4.97
C THR A 134 17.16 -5.98 4.55
N ARG A 135 17.04 -6.66 3.40
CA ARG A 135 15.78 -7.26 2.93
C ARG A 135 15.26 -8.27 3.96
N THR A 136 14.04 -8.07 4.45
CA THR A 136 13.41 -8.95 5.44
C THR A 136 12.02 -9.35 4.97
N ASP A 137 11.76 -10.66 4.90
CA ASP A 137 10.40 -11.18 4.71
C ASP A 137 9.67 -11.10 6.05
N ILE A 138 8.60 -10.30 6.13
CA ILE A 138 7.73 -10.22 7.32
C ILE A 138 6.63 -11.27 7.13
N ASN A 139 6.61 -12.28 8.03
CA ASN A 139 5.55 -13.28 8.14
C ASN A 139 4.34 -12.73 8.88
#